data_AF-A0A5C3N9D0-F1
#
_entry.id   AF-A0A5C3N9D0-F1
#
_cell.length_a   1.000
_cell.length_b   1.000
_cell.length_c   1.000
_cell.angle_alpha   90.00
_cell.angle_beta   90.00
_cell.angle_gamma   90.00
#
_symmetry.space_group_name_H-M   'P 1'
#
loop_
_entity.id
_entity.type
_entity.pdbx_description
1 polymer ?
#
loop_
_entity_poly.entity_id
_entity_poly.type
_entity_poly.pdbx_seq_one_letter_code
_entity_poly.pdbx_strand_id
1 'polypeptide(L)'
;MAGTDLQTAVAQEEAYLVKVHPTPEDIPTCTSLFDAFISCSGTKNQVKAIYRYGERASCGHKWEDFKFCLTLKSLPMEERRRAWLRRRAEWWANRRLEQSSEDIWDIRTCVVIVLLKLTIVISCLQRTFAGLASGHRRRRGLGRADCGIDLLYNPMITYLAVGSVRLSSGLWLIPK
;
A
#
# COMPACT_ATOMS: atom_id res chain seq x y z
N MET A 1 -0.67 10.35 -6.01
CA MET A 1 0.72 10.53 -6.50
C MET A 1 0.73 10.27 -7.99
N ALA A 2 1.37 11.13 -8.79
CA ALA A 2 1.44 10.98 -10.24
C ALA A 2 2.16 9.66 -10.56
N GLY A 3 1.49 8.78 -11.31
CA GLY A 3 2.03 7.47 -11.69
C GLY A 3 3.34 7.64 -12.44
N THR A 4 4.44 7.25 -11.80
CA THR A 4 5.68 6.99 -12.51
C THR A 4 5.40 5.83 -13.46
N ASP A 5 5.56 6.07 -14.75
CA ASP A 5 5.38 5.03 -15.77
C ASP A 5 6.35 3.89 -15.48
N LEU A 6 5.84 2.66 -15.37
CA LEU A 6 6.63 1.47 -15.04
C LEU A 6 7.87 1.35 -15.94
N GLN A 7 7.73 1.73 -17.21
CA GLN A 7 8.84 1.73 -18.16
C GLN A 7 9.96 2.69 -17.79
N THR A 8 9.62 3.87 -17.25
CA THR A 8 10.64 4.84 -16.79
C THR A 8 11.40 4.33 -15.58
N ALA A 9 10.72 3.67 -14.64
CA ALA A 9 11.35 3.05 -13.47
C ALA A 9 12.27 1.89 -13.89
N VAL A 10 11.83 1.04 -14.83
CA VAL A 10 12.66 -0.04 -15.39
C VAL A 10 13.91 0.50 -16.06
N ALA A 11 13.79 1.54 -16.89
CA ALA A 11 14.94 2.15 -17.57
C ALA A 11 15.96 2.74 -16.60
N GLN A 12 15.51 3.37 -15.50
CA GLN A 12 16.39 3.87 -14.44
C GLN A 12 17.13 2.74 -13.72
N GLU A 13 16.44 1.65 -13.40
CA GLU A 13 17.03 0.49 -12.73
C GLU A 13 18.01 -0.25 -13.63
N GLU A 14 17.70 -0.39 -14.92
CA GLU A 14 18.61 -0.99 -15.89
C GLU A 14 19.89 -0.15 -16.01
N ALA A 15 19.77 1.18 -16.11
CA ALA A 15 20.92 2.08 -16.15
C ALA A 15 21.78 2.01 -14.88
N TYR A 16 21.16 1.77 -13.71
CA TYR A 16 21.88 1.53 -12.47
C TYR A 16 22.57 0.17 -12.45
N LEU A 17 21.85 -0.90 -12.80
CA LEU A 17 22.37 -2.26 -12.79
C LEU A 17 23.52 -2.47 -13.79
N VAL A 18 23.49 -1.81 -14.95
CA VAL A 18 24.60 -1.80 -15.90
C VAL A 18 25.87 -1.18 -15.32
N LYS A 19 25.73 -0.15 -14.46
CA LYS A 19 26.88 0.47 -13.76
C LYS A 19 27.43 -0.43 -12.66
N VAL A 20 26.55 -1.13 -11.94
CA VAL A 20 26.94 -2.04 -10.83
C VAL A 20 27.57 -3.33 -11.36
N HIS A 21 27.10 -3.83 -12.49
CA HIS A 21 27.56 -5.08 -13.12
C HIS A 21 28.15 -4.80 -14.51
N PRO A 22 29.36 -4.22 -14.58
CA PRO A 22 29.99 -3.86 -15.85
C PRO A 22 30.39 -5.09 -16.67
N THR A 23 30.78 -6.20 -16.04
CA THR A 23 31.28 -7.40 -16.74
C THR A 23 30.25 -8.53 -16.75
N PRO A 24 30.32 -9.47 -17.70
CA PRO A 24 29.45 -10.65 -17.73
C PRO A 24 29.77 -11.69 -16.64
N GLU A 25 30.92 -11.56 -15.97
CA GLU A 25 31.36 -12.43 -14.86
C GLU A 25 30.71 -12.03 -13.53
N ASP A 26 30.27 -10.77 -13.40
CA ASP A 26 29.59 -10.23 -12.21
C ASP A 26 28.19 -10.82 -11.98
N ILE A 27 27.73 -11.68 -12.90
CA ILE A 27 26.38 -12.23 -12.92
C ILE A 27 26.36 -13.56 -12.17
N PRO A 28 25.38 -13.77 -11.27
CA PRO A 28 25.27 -15.01 -10.53
C PRO A 28 25.15 -16.21 -11.46
N THR A 29 25.88 -17.28 -11.15
CA THR A 29 25.75 -18.58 -11.81
C THR A 29 24.44 -19.25 -11.42
N CYS A 30 23.92 -20.16 -12.25
CA CYS A 30 22.65 -20.83 -11.95
C CYS A 30 22.72 -21.67 -10.65
N THR A 31 23.89 -22.18 -10.30
CA THR A 31 24.10 -22.87 -9.02
C THR A 31 23.95 -21.91 -7.84
N SER A 32 24.50 -20.69 -7.93
CA SER A 32 24.33 -19.69 -6.86
C SER A 32 22.86 -19.27 -6.66
N LEU A 33 22.08 -19.18 -7.75
CA LEU A 33 20.65 -18.89 -7.67
C LEU A 33 19.86 -20.06 -7.07
N PHE A 34 20.25 -21.29 -7.38
CA PHE A 34 19.68 -22.49 -6.77
C PHE A 34 19.97 -22.53 -5.26
N ASP A 35 21.22 -22.26 -4.86
CA ASP A 35 21.61 -22.20 -3.45
C ASP A 35 20.83 -21.10 -2.70
N ALA A 36 20.59 -19.96 -3.34
CA ALA A 36 19.76 -18.90 -2.78
C ALA A 36 18.30 -19.35 -2.59
N PHE A 37 17.75 -20.14 -3.51
CA PHE A 37 16.41 -20.72 -3.37
C PHE A 37 16.35 -21.75 -2.23
N ILE A 38 17.27 -22.72 -2.20
CA ILE A 38 17.32 -23.74 -1.16
C ILE A 38 17.55 -23.12 0.21
N SER A 39 18.43 -22.11 0.30
CA SER A 39 18.64 -21.35 1.52
C SER A 39 17.35 -20.67 2.00
N CYS A 40 16.58 -20.05 1.11
CA CYS A 40 15.30 -19.44 1.45
C CYS A 40 14.25 -20.47 1.90
N SER A 41 14.12 -21.56 1.14
CA SER A 41 13.15 -22.64 1.39
C SER A 41 13.53 -23.51 2.59
N GLY A 42 14.78 -23.47 3.02
CA GLY A 42 15.29 -24.26 4.14
C GLY A 42 14.57 -23.95 5.44
N THR A 43 14.27 -25.00 6.21
CA THR A 43 13.49 -24.94 7.46
C THR A 43 14.02 -23.88 8.44
N LYS A 44 15.34 -23.75 8.55
CA LYS A 44 15.98 -22.76 9.44
C LYS A 44 15.56 -21.32 9.12
N ASN A 45 15.52 -20.95 7.86
CA ASN A 45 15.17 -19.59 7.46
C ASN A 45 13.65 -19.38 7.47
N GLN A 46 12.87 -20.41 7.15
CA GLN A 46 11.42 -20.39 7.26
C GLN A 46 10.95 -20.21 8.71
N VAL A 47 11.56 -20.92 9.68
CA VAL A 47 11.25 -20.73 11.11
C VAL A 47 11.57 -19.31 11.58
N LYS A 48 12.69 -18.73 11.11
CA LYS A 48 13.02 -17.33 11.42
C LYS A 48 12.02 -16.34 10.83
N ALA A 49 11.52 -16.61 9.63
CA ALA A 49 10.50 -15.77 8.99
C ALA A 49 9.18 -15.83 9.77
N ILE A 50 8.74 -17.03 10.16
CA ILE A 50 7.55 -17.22 10.99
C ILE A 50 7.71 -16.50 12.33
N TYR A 51 8.89 -16.60 12.97
CA TYR A 51 9.14 -15.91 14.24
C TYR A 51 9.07 -14.38 14.11
N ARG A 52 9.57 -13.80 13.01
CA ARG A 52 9.62 -12.33 12.82
C ARG A 52 8.34 -11.73 12.27
N TYR A 53 7.73 -12.40 11.29
CA TYR A 53 6.64 -11.85 10.49
C TYR A 53 5.32 -12.63 10.66
N GLY A 54 5.32 -13.76 11.38
CA GLY A 54 4.12 -14.60 11.56
C GLY A 54 3.76 -15.46 10.35
N GLU A 55 4.52 -15.35 9.25
CA GLU A 55 4.26 -16.06 8.00
C GLU A 55 5.54 -16.71 7.43
N ARG A 56 5.35 -17.68 6.54
CA ARG A 56 6.45 -18.28 5.79
C ARG A 56 6.98 -17.28 4.78
N ALA A 57 8.30 -17.22 4.62
CA ALA A 57 8.90 -16.34 3.63
C ALA A 57 8.55 -16.80 2.21
N SER A 58 8.08 -15.87 1.38
CA SER A 58 7.81 -16.12 -0.04
C SER A 58 9.11 -16.27 -0.83
N CYS A 59 9.46 -17.52 -1.16
CA CYS A 59 10.66 -17.87 -1.93
C CYS A 59 10.40 -18.05 -3.44
N GLY A 60 9.17 -17.82 -3.90
CA GLY A 60 8.76 -18.08 -5.30
C GLY A 60 9.61 -17.34 -6.33
N HIS A 61 9.89 -16.05 -6.11
CA HIS A 61 10.71 -15.25 -7.01
C HIS A 61 12.12 -15.83 -7.24
N LYS A 62 12.74 -16.43 -6.21
CA LYS A 62 14.08 -17.05 -6.33
C LYS A 62 14.05 -18.30 -7.18
N TRP A 63 12.96 -19.06 -7.12
CA TRP A 63 12.76 -20.22 -7.95
C TRP A 63 12.58 -19.86 -9.41
N GLU A 64 11.85 -18.78 -9.68
CA GLU A 64 11.69 -18.24 -11.03
C GLU A 64 13.01 -17.72 -11.60
N ASP A 65 13.84 -17.05 -10.79
CA ASP A 65 15.17 -16.60 -11.17
C ASP A 65 16.08 -17.78 -11.55
N PHE A 66 16.02 -18.88 -10.80
CA PHE A 66 16.74 -20.11 -11.13
C PHE A 66 16.27 -20.70 -12.47
N LYS A 67 14.95 -20.85 -12.66
CA LYS A 67 14.37 -21.34 -13.93
C LYS A 67 14.79 -20.45 -15.10
N PHE A 68 14.75 -19.14 -14.92
CA PHE A 68 15.16 -18.19 -15.94
C PHE A 68 16.65 -18.36 -16.29
N CYS A 69 17.53 -18.53 -15.30
CA CYS A 69 18.94 -18.81 -15.55
C CYS A 69 19.14 -20.06 -16.42
N LEU A 70 18.38 -21.13 -16.17
CA LEU A 70 18.43 -22.34 -17.01
C LEU A 70 18.01 -22.07 -18.46
N THR A 71 17.02 -21.20 -18.69
CA THR A 71 16.59 -20.83 -20.05
C THR A 71 17.65 -20.01 -20.80
N LEU A 72 18.48 -19.23 -20.10
CA LEU A 72 19.52 -18.40 -20.71
C LEU A 72 20.85 -19.12 -20.93
N LYS A 73 20.98 -20.40 -20.53
CA LYS A 73 22.24 -21.15 -20.60
C LYS A 73 22.81 -21.28 -22.02
N SER A 74 21.94 -21.30 -23.03
CA SER A 74 22.33 -21.43 -24.44
C SER A 74 22.77 -20.12 -25.10
N LEU A 75 22.55 -18.97 -24.44
CA LEU A 75 22.86 -17.66 -24.99
C LEU A 75 24.33 -17.28 -24.76
N PRO A 76 24.91 -16.42 -25.62
CA PRO A 76 26.24 -15.88 -25.39
C PRO A 76 26.25 -15.02 -24.11
N MET A 77 27.42 -14.94 -23.47
CA MET A 77 27.60 -14.34 -22.14
C MET A 77 27.05 -12.91 -22.04
N GLU A 78 27.20 -12.12 -23.10
CA GLU A 78 26.75 -10.72 -23.13
C GLU A 78 25.24 -10.57 -23.34
N GLU A 79 24.60 -11.49 -24.07
CA GLU A 79 23.13 -11.52 -24.18
C GLU A 79 22.50 -12.03 -22.90
N ARG A 80 23.09 -13.07 -22.30
CA ARG A 80 22.70 -13.54 -20.97
C ARG A 80 22.78 -12.41 -19.95
N ARG A 81 23.81 -11.56 -20.03
CA ARG A 81 23.93 -10.38 -19.19
C ARG A 81 22.76 -9.43 -19.34
N ARG A 82 22.51 -8.98 -20.56
CA ARG A 82 21.44 -8.02 -20.84
C ARG A 82 20.08 -8.56 -20.44
N ALA A 83 19.78 -9.82 -20.75
CA ALA A 83 18.53 -10.47 -20.37
C ALA A 83 18.36 -10.57 -18.85
N TRP A 84 19.43 -10.91 -18.12
CA TRP A 84 19.42 -10.95 -16.65
C TRP A 84 19.18 -9.56 -16.04
N LEU A 85 19.94 -8.55 -16.47
CA LEU A 85 19.82 -7.19 -15.95
C LEU A 85 18.42 -6.61 -16.19
N ARG A 86 17.84 -6.85 -17.38
CA ARG A 86 16.49 -6.38 -17.71
C ARG A 86 15.42 -7.00 -16.81
N ARG A 87 15.40 -8.33 -16.65
CA ARG A 87 14.46 -9.00 -15.73
C ARG A 87 14.64 -8.50 -14.29
N ARG A 88 15.88 -8.26 -13.89
CA ARG A 88 16.20 -7.76 -12.55
C ARG A 88 15.73 -6.32 -12.35
N ALA A 89 15.85 -5.48 -13.38
CA ALA A 89 15.33 -4.11 -13.39
C ALA A 89 13.81 -4.11 -13.26
N GLU A 90 13.10 -4.97 -14.01
CA GLU A 90 11.65 -5.16 -13.90
C GLU A 90 11.23 -5.56 -12.48
N TRP A 91 11.95 -6.50 -11.85
CA TRP A 91 11.66 -6.92 -10.48
C TRP A 91 11.83 -5.78 -9.46
N TRP A 92 12.91 -5.00 -9.55
CA TRP A 92 13.14 -3.87 -8.65
C TRP A 92 12.16 -2.71 -8.90
N ALA A 93 11.88 -2.39 -10.17
CA ALA A 93 10.92 -1.37 -10.55
C ALA A 93 9.52 -1.70 -10.00
N ASN A 94 9.05 -2.95 -10.16
CA ASN A 94 7.79 -3.39 -9.60
C ASN A 94 7.72 -3.17 -8.08
N ARG A 95 8.79 -3.50 -7.35
CA ARG A 95 8.83 -3.33 -5.90
C ARG A 95 8.90 -1.87 -5.44
N ARG A 96 9.43 -0.96 -6.26
CA ARG A 96 9.41 0.48 -5.98
C ARG A 96 8.04 1.11 -6.21
N LEU A 97 7.29 0.56 -7.17
CA LEU A 97 5.95 1.02 -7.52
C LEU A 97 4.87 0.37 -6.64
N GLU A 98 5.14 -0.82 -6.13
CA GLU A 98 4.33 -1.45 -5.09
C GLU A 98 4.31 -0.57 -3.84
N GLN A 99 3.17 -0.54 -3.13
CA GLN A 99 2.90 0.40 -2.04
C GLN A 99 4.04 0.41 -1.03
N SER A 100 4.62 1.59 -0.83
CA SER A 100 5.71 1.77 0.11
C SER A 100 5.15 1.91 1.52
N SER A 101 5.95 1.63 2.55
CA SER A 101 5.55 1.88 3.94
C SER A 101 5.25 3.36 4.22
N GLU A 102 5.69 4.26 3.34
CA GLU A 102 5.42 5.70 3.45
C GLU A 102 3.96 6.04 3.12
N ASP A 103 3.30 5.25 2.26
CA ASP A 103 1.89 5.44 1.88
C ASP A 103 0.92 5.20 3.06
N ILE A 104 1.36 4.47 4.09
CA ILE A 104 0.57 4.25 5.31
C ILE A 104 0.31 5.56 6.06
N TRP A 105 1.23 6.53 5.99
CA TRP A 105 1.08 7.82 6.68
C TRP A 105 0.03 8.72 6.02
N ASP A 106 -0.15 8.61 4.70
CA ASP A 106 -1.20 9.33 3.98
C ASP A 106 -2.60 8.87 4.41
N ILE A 107 -2.76 7.57 4.70
CA ILE A 107 -4.02 7.01 5.21
C ILE A 107 -4.35 7.61 6.59
N ARG A 108 -3.37 7.73 7.48
CA ARG A 108 -3.57 8.30 8.82
C ARG A 108 -3.94 9.78 8.76
N THR A 109 -3.31 10.53 7.86
CA THR A 109 -3.59 11.96 7.67
C THR A 109 -4.99 12.16 7.09
N CYS A 110 -5.39 11.33 6.13
CA CYS A 110 -6.75 11.33 5.58
C CYS A 110 -7.81 11.01 6.64
N VAL A 111 -7.59 10.03 7.53
CA VAL A 111 -8.56 9.70 8.59
C VAL A 111 -8.80 10.90 9.52
N VAL A 112 -7.74 11.58 9.94
CA VAL A 112 -7.87 12.77 10.81
C VAL A 112 -8.59 13.91 10.08
N ILE A 113 -8.26 14.15 8.80
CA ILE A 113 -8.91 15.17 7.97
C ILE A 113 -10.40 14.85 7.72
N VAL A 114 -10.74 13.58 7.44
CA VAL A 114 -12.12 13.14 7.19
C VAL A 114 -12.96 13.27 8.46
N LEU A 115 -12.44 12.87 9.63
CA LEU A 115 -13.15 13.03 10.91
C LEU A 115 -13.34 14.51 11.28
N LEU A 116 -12.35 15.36 11.02
CA LEU A 116 -12.48 16.82 11.20
C LEU A 116 -13.55 17.41 10.28
N LYS A 117 -13.57 17.03 9.00
CA LYS A 117 -14.61 17.50 8.07
C LYS A 117 -16.00 16.99 8.46
N LEU A 118 -16.11 15.74 8.90
CA LEU A 118 -17.39 15.15 9.32
C LEU A 118 -17.94 15.86 10.58
N THR A 119 -17.10 16.14 11.57
CA THR A 119 -17.49 16.89 12.78
C THR A 119 -17.90 18.33 12.46
N ILE A 120 -17.22 19.01 11.53
CA ILE A 120 -17.62 20.34 11.06
C ILE A 120 -18.99 20.29 10.37
N VAL A 121 -19.24 19.31 9.50
CA VAL A 121 -20.52 19.15 8.80
C VAL A 121 -21.66 18.81 9.76
N ILE A 122 -21.44 17.90 10.72
CA ILE A 122 -22.43 17.55 11.76
C ILE A 122 -22.75 18.77 12.63
N SER A 123 -21.73 19.53 13.05
CA SER A 123 -21.91 20.76 13.83
C SER A 123 -22.68 21.83 13.06
N CYS A 124 -22.44 21.95 11.76
CA CYS A 124 -23.14 22.89 10.88
C CYS A 124 -24.61 22.47 10.73
N LEU A 125 -24.88 21.18 10.51
CA LEU A 125 -26.22 20.62 10.38
C LEU A 125 -27.06 20.79 11.65
N GLN A 126 -26.47 20.56 12.83
CA GLN A 126 -27.15 20.81 14.12
C GLN A 126 -27.50 22.29 14.30
N ARG A 127 -26.66 23.22 13.83
CA ARG A 127 -26.97 24.66 13.87
C ARG A 127 -28.07 25.07 12.89
N THR A 128 -28.15 24.47 11.70
CA THR A 128 -29.24 24.73 10.75
C THR A 128 -30.57 24.16 11.24
N PHE A 129 -30.58 22.98 11.85
CA PHE A 129 -31.79 22.41 12.45
C PHE A 129 -32.27 23.23 13.67
N ALA A 130 -31.37 23.74 14.51
CA ALA A 130 -31.73 24.67 15.58
C ALA A 130 -32.27 26.02 15.04
N GLY A 131 -31.76 26.47 13.88
CA GLY A 131 -32.27 27.65 13.18
C GLY A 131 -33.61 27.46 12.47
N LEU A 132 -34.02 26.22 12.14
CA LEU A 132 -35.35 25.92 11.63
C LEU A 132 -36.43 25.91 12.72
N ALA A 133 -36.06 25.72 13.99
CA ALA A 133 -36.96 25.81 15.13
C ALA A 133 -37.25 27.27 15.57
N SER A 134 -36.48 28.24 15.06
CA SER A 134 -36.65 29.67 15.38
C SER A 134 -36.54 30.46 14.08
N GLY A 135 -37.69 30.69 13.45
CA GLY A 135 -37.79 31.37 12.16
C GLY A 135 -37.06 32.71 12.16
N HIS A 136 -35.86 32.77 11.60
CA HIS A 136 -35.29 34.03 11.16
C HIS A 136 -34.32 33.90 9.98
N ARG A 137 -34.57 34.78 9.01
CA ARG A 137 -33.92 34.91 7.71
C ARG A 137 -32.51 35.48 7.88
N ARG A 138 -31.46 34.81 7.37
CA ARG A 138 -30.30 35.49 6.76
C ARG A 138 -29.46 34.56 5.88
N ARG A 139 -29.34 34.97 4.61
CA ARG A 139 -28.37 34.47 3.62
C ARG A 139 -26.95 34.71 4.13
N ARG A 140 -26.02 33.79 3.83
CA ARG A 140 -24.70 34.11 3.27
C ARG A 140 -24.10 32.86 2.62
N GLY A 141 -23.55 33.05 1.43
CA GLY A 141 -23.17 32.00 0.49
C GLY A 141 -22.04 31.12 1.00
N LEU A 142 -22.16 29.82 0.74
CA LEU A 142 -21.08 28.86 0.87
C LEU A 142 -20.33 28.84 -0.47
N GLY A 143 -19.09 29.29 -0.43
CA GLY A 143 -18.15 29.12 -1.53
C GLY A 143 -18.02 27.63 -1.87
N ARG A 144 -18.09 27.37 -3.16
CA ARG A 144 -17.91 26.08 -3.81
C ARG A 144 -16.53 25.52 -3.45
N ALA A 145 -16.50 24.46 -2.65
CA ALA A 145 -15.33 23.61 -2.56
C ALA A 145 -15.60 22.41 -3.48
N ASP A 146 -15.12 22.52 -4.71
CA ASP A 146 -15.05 21.40 -5.64
C ASP A 146 -14.01 20.41 -5.12
N CYS A 147 -14.42 19.51 -4.22
CA CYS A 147 -13.77 18.21 -4.09
C CYS A 147 -14.59 17.23 -4.91
N GLY A 148 -14.23 17.07 -6.18
CA GLY A 148 -14.64 15.93 -6.98
C GLY A 148 -14.15 14.65 -6.30
N ILE A 149 -15.03 14.01 -5.54
CA ILE A 149 -14.92 12.61 -5.16
C ILE A 149 -16.12 11.98 -5.83
N ASP A 150 -15.86 11.25 -6.91
CA ASP A 150 -16.80 10.32 -7.50
C ASP A 150 -17.25 9.34 -6.41
N LEU A 151 -18.41 9.64 -5.81
CA LEU A 151 -19.12 8.74 -4.92
C LEU A 151 -19.68 7.62 -5.79
N LEU A 152 -18.93 6.52 -5.90
CA LEU A 152 -19.54 5.20 -6.01
C LEU A 152 -20.28 4.94 -4.70
N TYR A 153 -21.50 5.47 -4.66
CA TYR A 153 -22.49 5.27 -3.62
C TYR A 153 -22.91 3.80 -3.64
N ASN A 154 -22.39 3.01 -2.69
CA ASN A 154 -22.84 1.65 -2.45
C ASN A 154 -23.91 1.68 -1.33
N PRO A 155 -25.20 1.45 -1.62
CA PRO A 155 -26.30 1.73 -0.69
C PRO A 155 -26.51 0.65 0.41
N MET A 156 -25.53 -0.21 0.71
CA MET A 156 -25.73 -1.37 1.60
C MET A 156 -25.43 -1.13 3.10
N ILE A 157 -25.14 0.10 3.54
CA ILE A 157 -24.83 0.39 4.95
C ILE A 157 -25.69 1.55 5.47
N THR A 158 -27.02 1.37 5.47
CA THR A 158 -27.95 2.22 6.22
C THR A 158 -29.09 1.39 6.79
N TYR A 159 -28.76 0.41 7.62
CA TYR A 159 -29.72 -0.17 8.56
C TYR A 159 -29.02 -0.42 9.89
N LEU A 160 -29.70 -0.05 10.98
CA LEU A 160 -29.32 -0.18 12.41
C LEU A 160 -28.66 1.05 13.06
N ALA A 161 -29.47 2.09 13.31
CA ALA A 161 -29.37 2.87 14.55
C ALA A 161 -30.65 3.70 14.79
N VAL A 162 -31.77 3.03 15.07
CA VAL A 162 -32.88 3.64 15.81
C VAL A 162 -33.11 2.78 17.04
N GLY A 163 -32.51 3.19 18.14
CA GLY A 163 -32.65 2.55 19.44
C GLY A 163 -32.49 3.61 20.53
N SER A 164 -33.62 4.10 21.02
CA SER A 164 -33.75 5.05 22.13
C SER A 164 -32.95 4.61 23.36
N VAL A 165 -32.15 5.52 23.94
CA VAL A 165 -31.74 5.42 25.34
C VAL A 165 -31.97 6.76 26.03
N ARG A 166 -32.99 6.76 26.88
CA ARG A 166 -33.34 7.82 27.84
C ARG A 166 -32.51 7.56 29.10
N LEU A 167 -31.52 8.41 29.41
CA LEU A 167 -30.92 8.45 30.76
C LEU A 167 -31.52 9.62 31.52
N SER A 168 -32.52 9.32 32.37
CA SER A 168 -32.95 10.20 33.45
C SER A 168 -32.48 9.61 34.77
N SER A 169 -31.97 10.52 35.62
CA SER A 169 -31.91 10.46 37.09
C SER A 169 -31.03 9.38 37.73
N GLY A 170 -30.12 9.86 38.59
CA GLY A 170 -29.13 9.05 39.27
C GLY A 170 -29.60 8.37 40.55
N LEU A 171 -28.75 7.49 41.07
CA LEU A 171 -28.54 7.30 42.51
C LEU A 171 -27.26 6.47 42.72
N TRP A 172 -26.34 7.09 43.46
CA TRP A 172 -25.31 6.62 44.40
C TRP A 172 -24.94 5.14 44.61
N LEU A 173 -23.68 5.01 45.09
CA LEU A 173 -23.02 3.95 45.90
C LEU A 173 -22.19 2.92 45.12
N ILE A 174 -20.97 2.49 45.48
CA ILE A 174 -19.93 2.76 46.51
C ILE A 174 -18.65 2.09 45.92
N PRO A 175 -17.42 2.63 46.13
CA PRO A 175 -16.20 1.95 45.71
C PRO A 175 -15.75 0.89 46.74
N LYS A 176 -15.29 -0.25 46.25
CA LYS A 176 -14.27 -1.09 46.88
C LYS A 176 -13.35 -1.66 45.81
#